data_AF-A0A2P8HD12-F1
#
_entry.id   AF-A0A2P8HD12-F1
#
_cell.length_a   1.000
_cell.length_b   1.000
_cell.length_c   1.000
_cell.angle_alpha   90.00
_cell.angle_beta   90.00
_cell.angle_gamma   90.00
#
_symmetry.space_group_name_H-M   'P 1'
#
loop_
_entity.id
_entity.type
_entity.pdbx_description
1 polymer ?
#
loop_
_entity_poly.entity_id
_entity_poly.type
_entity_poly.pdbx_seq_one_letter_code
_entity_poly.pdbx_strand_id
1 'polypeptide(L)'
;MFESIVDRIRPDVLDLRLDKNFCLEIADVYDRAPTWAPDRELARSYRALQRVSLRQFELVVAGGIRVEPWRGGGLPYRDSAELRGQVRRTRVLKLHLTADGHGSVPGPDDHPMRADSGVEVDGVRLCHNDVFRVVHDVFGHVAFDQGFGPRGEFTATYLHARMYPVSARSALFTEQIGQVCWFFFGPHLRDRSGVPRPPGDEGYVPARHRPYPQPKVFAFDRRYLDRFGALFTTEESR
;
A
#
# COMPACT_ATOMS: atom_id res chain seq x y z
N MET A 1 -17.85 -3.21 17.07
CA MET A 1 -17.12 -4.28 16.33
C MET A 1 -15.85 -3.77 15.66
N PHE A 2 -15.88 -2.62 14.97
CA PHE A 2 -14.70 -2.01 14.32
C PHE A 2 -13.57 -1.67 15.31
N GLU A 3 -13.90 -1.02 16.43
CA GLU A 3 -12.95 -0.70 17.50
C GLU A 3 -12.35 -1.98 18.11
N SER A 4 -13.15 -3.03 18.32
CA SER A 4 -12.70 -4.32 18.88
C SER A 4 -11.62 -5.06 18.07
N ILE A 5 -11.50 -4.86 16.74
CA ILE A 5 -10.42 -5.46 15.93
C ILE A 5 -9.17 -4.57 15.96
N VAL A 6 -9.36 -3.25 15.83
CA VAL A 6 -8.26 -2.28 15.90
C VAL A 6 -7.59 -2.34 17.27
N ASP A 7 -8.38 -2.35 18.35
CA ASP A 7 -7.91 -2.44 19.74
C ASP A 7 -7.19 -3.76 20.05
N ARG A 8 -7.48 -4.83 19.31
CA ARG A 8 -6.76 -6.11 19.41
C ARG A 8 -5.42 -6.13 18.67
N ILE A 9 -5.25 -5.30 17.64
CA ILE A 9 -4.05 -5.28 16.80
C ILE A 9 -3.08 -4.17 17.27
N ARG A 10 -3.62 -3.08 17.83
CA ARG A 10 -2.88 -1.91 18.30
C ARG A 10 -1.80 -2.18 19.36
N PRO A 11 -1.96 -3.09 20.34
CA PRO A 11 -0.97 -3.30 21.39
C PRO A 11 0.33 -3.95 20.88
N ASP A 12 0.28 -4.63 19.74
CA ASP A 12 1.33 -5.58 19.37
C ASP A 12 2.53 -4.96 18.63
N VAL A 13 2.47 -3.70 18.20
CA VAL A 13 3.60 -3.04 17.52
C VAL A 13 4.11 -1.91 18.38
N LEU A 14 5.25 -2.16 19.04
CA LEU A 14 5.88 -1.21 19.94
C LEU A 14 6.78 -0.22 19.18
N ASP A 15 7.56 -0.71 18.21
CA ASP A 15 8.42 0.13 17.38
C ASP A 15 8.75 -0.52 16.01
N LEU A 16 9.09 0.34 15.04
CA LEU A 16 9.64 -0.03 13.73
C LEU A 16 11.11 0.39 13.67
N ARG A 17 12.02 -0.58 13.49
CA ARG A 17 13.40 -0.32 13.10
C ARG A 17 13.51 -0.29 11.57
N LEU A 18 13.28 0.89 10.98
CA LEU A 18 13.38 1.05 9.52
C LEU A 18 14.83 0.84 9.05
N ASP A 19 15.07 -0.25 8.33
CA ASP A 19 16.35 -0.59 7.73
C ASP A 19 16.44 -0.03 6.30
N LYS A 20 17.30 0.98 6.10
CA LYS A 20 17.50 1.60 4.79
C LYS A 20 18.09 0.64 3.77
N ASN A 21 18.96 -0.28 4.18
CA ASN A 21 19.57 -1.25 3.27
C ASN A 21 18.52 -2.25 2.77
N PHE A 22 17.64 -2.71 3.66
CA PHE A 22 16.48 -3.49 3.26
C PHE A 22 15.62 -2.74 2.23
N CYS A 23 15.30 -1.47 2.47
CA CYS A 23 14.50 -0.68 1.52
C CYS A 23 15.15 -0.54 0.15
N LEU A 24 16.46 -0.27 0.10
CA LEU A 24 17.22 -0.17 -1.15
C LEU A 24 17.22 -1.51 -1.89
N GLU A 25 17.40 -2.62 -1.17
CA GLU A 25 17.40 -3.97 -1.75
C GLU A 25 16.03 -4.35 -2.32
N ILE A 26 14.93 -4.09 -1.59
CA ILE A 26 13.57 -4.33 -2.10
C ILE A 26 13.30 -3.47 -3.33
N ALA A 27 13.71 -2.20 -3.32
CA ALA A 27 13.54 -1.30 -4.46
C ALA A 27 14.26 -1.85 -5.71
N ASP A 28 15.48 -2.35 -5.54
CA ASP A 28 16.28 -2.93 -6.62
C ASP A 28 15.72 -4.26 -7.13
N VAL A 29 15.19 -5.10 -6.24
CA VAL A 29 14.48 -6.33 -6.63
C VAL A 29 13.21 -5.98 -7.39
N TYR A 30 12.41 -5.04 -6.91
CA TYR A 30 11.19 -4.59 -7.60
C TYR A 30 11.51 -4.02 -8.98
N ASP A 31 12.55 -3.19 -9.08
CA ASP A 31 12.97 -2.55 -10.33
C ASP A 31 13.34 -3.58 -11.41
N ARG A 32 14.14 -4.59 -11.03
CA ARG A 32 14.60 -5.66 -11.94
C ARG A 32 13.58 -6.78 -12.15
N ALA A 33 12.57 -6.90 -11.30
CA ALA A 33 11.59 -7.97 -11.37
C ALA A 33 10.84 -7.95 -12.72
N PRO A 34 10.45 -9.12 -13.25
CA PRO A 34 9.61 -9.18 -14.43
C PRO A 34 8.28 -8.48 -14.15
N THR A 35 7.73 -7.82 -15.17
CA THR A 35 6.38 -7.22 -15.06
C THR A 35 5.30 -8.29 -14.86
N TRP A 36 5.52 -9.49 -15.40
CA TRP A 36 4.58 -10.61 -15.35
C TRP A 36 5.30 -11.94 -15.12
N ALA A 37 5.15 -12.50 -13.92
CA ALA A 37 5.61 -13.83 -13.54
C ALA A 37 4.64 -14.47 -12.52
N PRO A 38 3.37 -14.71 -12.89
CA PRO A 38 2.43 -15.37 -12.00
C PRO A 38 2.76 -16.86 -11.85
N ASP A 39 2.52 -17.38 -10.64
CA ASP A 39 2.45 -18.82 -10.38
C ASP A 39 1.13 -19.18 -9.67
N ARG A 40 0.91 -20.47 -9.43
CA ARG A 40 -0.32 -20.96 -8.76
C ARG A 40 -0.44 -20.46 -7.33
N GLU A 41 0.66 -20.21 -6.63
CA GLU A 41 0.65 -19.71 -5.26
C GLU A 41 0.36 -18.21 -5.22
N LEU A 42 1.02 -17.42 -6.06
CA LEU A 42 0.78 -16.00 -6.21
C LEU A 42 -0.66 -15.72 -6.68
N ALA A 43 -1.19 -16.50 -7.63
CA ALA A 43 -2.59 -16.39 -8.03
C ALA A 43 -3.56 -16.69 -6.88
N ARG A 44 -3.24 -17.65 -6.01
CA ARG A 44 -4.01 -17.89 -4.76
C ARG A 44 -3.88 -16.70 -3.80
N SER A 45 -2.69 -16.10 -3.72
CA SER A 45 -2.44 -14.92 -2.88
C SER A 45 -3.25 -13.72 -3.32
N TYR A 46 -3.30 -13.41 -4.62
CA TYR A 46 -4.15 -12.34 -5.15
C TYR A 46 -5.63 -12.59 -4.86
N ARG A 47 -6.14 -13.81 -5.09
CA ARG A 47 -7.54 -14.15 -4.75
C ARG A 47 -7.86 -13.99 -3.27
N ALA A 48 -6.91 -14.31 -2.39
CA ALA A 48 -7.07 -14.12 -0.96
C ALA A 48 -7.09 -12.62 -0.58
N LEU A 49 -6.18 -11.83 -1.15
CA LEU A 49 -6.14 -10.37 -1.02
C LEU A 49 -7.48 -9.75 -1.47
N GLN A 50 -7.88 -9.98 -2.72
CA GLN A 50 -9.12 -9.47 -3.33
C GLN A 50 -10.37 -9.78 -2.48
N ARG A 51 -10.56 -11.05 -2.09
CA ARG A 51 -11.73 -11.49 -1.30
C ARG A 51 -11.79 -10.79 0.06
N VAL A 52 -10.66 -10.70 0.75
CA VAL A 52 -10.62 -10.08 2.09
C VAL A 52 -10.77 -8.57 1.99
N SER A 53 -10.18 -7.92 0.97
CA SER A 53 -10.37 -6.48 0.73
C SER A 53 -11.82 -6.13 0.44
N LEU A 54 -12.54 -6.95 -0.35
CA LEU A 54 -13.98 -6.78 -0.55
C LEU A 54 -14.76 -6.86 0.76
N ARG A 55 -14.48 -7.87 1.59
CA ARG A 55 -15.13 -7.99 2.90
C ARG A 55 -14.81 -6.82 3.82
N GLN A 56 -13.58 -6.33 3.80
CA GLN A 56 -13.18 -5.14 4.55
C GLN A 56 -13.88 -3.88 4.04
N PHE A 57 -14.09 -3.74 2.73
CA PHE A 57 -14.82 -2.62 2.14
C PHE A 57 -16.27 -2.60 2.62
N GLU A 58 -16.94 -3.75 2.63
CA GLU A 58 -18.29 -3.88 3.22
C GLU A 58 -18.31 -3.42 4.69
N LEU A 59 -17.28 -3.76 5.47
CA LEU A 59 -17.16 -3.33 6.87
C LEU A 59 -16.93 -1.82 7.01
N VAL A 60 -16.16 -1.20 6.09
CA VAL A 60 -15.95 0.25 6.04
C VAL A 60 -17.28 0.96 5.82
N VAL A 61 -18.04 0.53 4.81
CA VAL A 61 -19.35 1.13 4.48
C VAL A 61 -20.38 0.88 5.58
N ALA A 62 -20.47 -0.34 6.10
CA ALA A 62 -21.34 -0.67 7.23
C ALA A 62 -20.97 0.07 8.52
N GLY A 63 -19.68 0.42 8.69
CA GLY A 63 -19.18 1.28 9.76
C GLY A 63 -19.54 2.77 9.61
N GLY A 64 -20.25 3.13 8.54
CA GLY A 64 -20.73 4.48 8.26
C GLY A 64 -19.72 5.39 7.57
N ILE A 65 -18.64 4.85 6.99
CA ILE A 65 -17.73 5.61 6.13
C ILE A 65 -18.27 5.57 4.70
N ARG A 66 -18.57 6.74 4.14
CA ARG A 66 -18.94 6.89 2.73
C ARG A 66 -17.68 7.05 1.88
N VAL A 67 -17.58 6.27 0.82
CA VAL A 67 -16.51 6.39 -0.18
C VAL A 67 -16.99 7.32 -1.29
N GLU A 68 -16.13 8.24 -1.72
CA GLU A 68 -16.38 9.14 -2.85
C GLU A 68 -15.21 9.03 -3.84
N PRO A 69 -15.44 8.61 -5.11
CA PRO A 69 -14.43 8.75 -6.14
C PRO A 69 -14.02 10.21 -6.31
N TRP A 70 -12.73 10.50 -6.19
CA TRP A 70 -12.20 11.84 -6.37
C TRP A 70 -12.24 12.22 -7.85
N ARG A 71 -12.96 13.31 -8.17
CA ARG A 71 -13.13 13.81 -9.55
C ARG A 71 -12.37 15.12 -9.81
N GLY A 72 -11.65 15.64 -8.81
CA GLY A 72 -10.86 16.86 -8.94
C GLY A 72 -9.50 16.60 -9.56
N GLY A 73 -8.79 17.67 -9.94
CA GLY A 73 -7.40 17.56 -10.36
C GLY A 73 -6.47 17.22 -9.19
N GLY A 74 -5.40 16.45 -9.46
CA GLY A 74 -4.40 16.08 -8.46
C GLY A 74 -4.91 15.11 -7.39
N LEU A 75 -4.21 15.05 -6.26
CA LEU A 75 -4.53 14.15 -5.15
C LEU A 75 -5.68 14.72 -4.28
N PRO A 76 -6.56 13.86 -3.73
CA PRO A 76 -7.68 14.30 -2.87
C PRO A 76 -7.25 14.87 -1.51
N TYR A 77 -6.01 14.59 -1.10
CA TYR A 77 -5.42 14.97 0.18
C TYR A 77 -3.99 15.46 -0.04
N ARG A 78 -3.59 16.51 0.68
CA ARG A 78 -2.22 17.02 0.72
C ARG A 78 -1.28 16.02 1.40
N ASP A 79 -1.75 15.42 2.49
CA ASP A 79 -0.98 14.51 3.31
C ASP A 79 -1.89 13.58 4.14
N SER A 80 -1.27 12.61 4.82
CA SER A 80 -1.99 11.66 5.66
C SER A 80 -2.73 12.30 6.83
N ALA A 81 -2.25 13.42 7.39
CA ALA A 81 -2.93 14.06 8.52
C ALA A 81 -4.26 14.68 8.05
N GLU A 82 -4.29 15.24 6.85
CA GLU A 82 -5.53 15.70 6.21
C GLU A 82 -6.49 14.53 5.94
N LEU A 83 -6.00 13.43 5.35
CA LEU A 83 -6.81 12.22 5.15
C LEU A 83 -7.46 11.76 6.47
N ARG A 84 -6.65 11.59 7.52
CA ARG A 84 -7.14 11.10 8.82
C ARG A 84 -8.11 12.09 9.46
N GLY A 85 -7.78 13.37 9.47
CA GLY A 85 -8.63 14.43 10.03
C GLY A 85 -9.98 14.54 9.31
N GLN A 86 -9.99 14.48 7.98
CA GLN A 86 -11.20 14.56 7.19
C GLN A 86 -12.08 13.32 7.37
N VAL A 87 -11.53 12.10 7.26
CA VAL A 87 -12.32 10.86 7.42
C VAL A 87 -12.91 10.79 8.82
N ARG A 88 -12.14 11.10 9.88
CA ARG A 88 -12.65 11.09 11.26
C ARG A 88 -13.77 12.11 11.49
N ARG A 89 -13.63 13.32 10.94
CA ARG A 89 -14.61 14.42 11.12
C ARG A 89 -15.88 14.23 10.31
N THR A 90 -15.76 13.77 9.06
CA THR A 90 -16.85 13.80 8.08
C THR A 90 -17.42 12.42 7.76
N ARG A 91 -16.72 11.35 8.14
CA ARG A 91 -16.98 9.98 7.70
C ARG A 91 -16.98 9.82 6.18
N VAL A 92 -16.29 10.70 5.45
CA VAL A 92 -16.12 10.61 4.00
C VAL A 92 -14.66 10.33 3.66
N LEU A 93 -14.43 9.27 2.89
CA LEU A 93 -13.15 8.94 2.29
C LEU A 93 -13.20 9.23 0.79
N LYS A 94 -12.34 10.13 0.33
CA LYS A 94 -12.13 10.46 -1.07
C LYS A 94 -11.11 9.51 -1.67
N LEU A 95 -11.56 8.66 -2.58
CA LEU A 95 -10.75 7.66 -3.25
C LEU A 95 -10.07 8.26 -4.47
N HIS A 96 -8.74 8.28 -4.49
CA HIS A 96 -7.98 8.51 -5.72
C HIS A 96 -7.98 7.22 -6.56
N LEU A 97 -8.63 7.26 -7.72
CA LEU A 97 -8.85 6.09 -8.58
C LEU A 97 -7.54 5.59 -9.18
N THR A 98 -7.45 4.28 -9.37
CA THR A 98 -6.32 3.61 -10.03
C THR A 98 -6.15 4.09 -11.46
N ALA A 99 -7.25 4.37 -12.15
CA ALA A 99 -7.26 4.94 -13.49
C ALA A 99 -6.61 6.32 -13.57
N ASP A 100 -6.63 7.12 -12.49
CA ASP A 100 -6.01 8.45 -12.45
C ASP A 100 -4.58 8.40 -11.89
N GLY A 101 -4.32 7.51 -10.93
CA GLY A 101 -3.00 7.39 -10.30
C GLY A 101 -1.97 6.59 -11.10
N HIS A 102 -2.41 5.53 -11.79
CA HIS A 102 -1.55 4.71 -12.65
C HIS A 102 -1.85 4.93 -14.15
N GLY A 103 -2.78 5.84 -14.48
CA GLY A 103 -3.43 6.03 -15.80
C GLY A 103 -2.55 6.32 -17.00
N SER A 104 -1.24 6.37 -16.83
CA SER A 104 -0.28 6.49 -17.93
C SER A 104 0.94 5.59 -17.77
N VAL A 105 1.02 4.78 -16.70
CA VAL A 105 2.12 3.86 -16.46
C VAL A 105 1.75 2.49 -17.07
N PRO A 106 2.46 2.05 -18.14
CA PRO A 106 2.20 0.76 -18.77
C PRO A 106 2.33 -0.37 -17.75
N GLY A 107 1.35 -1.24 -17.67
CA GLY A 107 1.38 -2.44 -16.84
C GLY A 107 0.56 -3.52 -17.51
N PRO A 108 0.60 -4.78 -17.02
CA PRO A 108 -0.18 -5.85 -17.61
C PRO A 108 -1.67 -5.47 -17.55
N ASP A 109 -2.37 -5.55 -18.67
CA ASP A 109 -3.81 -5.29 -18.72
C ASP A 109 -4.59 -6.32 -17.88
N ASP A 110 -4.01 -7.51 -17.72
CA ASP A 110 -4.50 -8.64 -16.93
C ASP A 110 -4.01 -8.65 -15.48
N HIS A 111 -3.45 -7.53 -14.99
CA HIS A 111 -3.04 -7.41 -13.59
C HIS A 111 -4.21 -7.70 -12.64
N PRO A 112 -4.11 -8.66 -11.68
CA PRO A 112 -5.24 -9.07 -10.85
C PRO A 112 -5.89 -7.92 -10.06
N MET A 113 -5.11 -6.92 -9.64
CA MET A 113 -5.63 -5.75 -8.95
C MET A 113 -6.35 -4.74 -9.87
N ARG A 114 -6.15 -4.80 -11.19
CA ARG A 114 -6.88 -3.98 -12.18
C ARG A 114 -8.21 -4.61 -12.61
N ALA A 115 -8.42 -5.88 -12.31
CA ALA A 115 -9.69 -6.54 -12.58
C ALA A 115 -10.84 -5.86 -11.83
N ASP A 116 -12.01 -5.85 -12.47
CA ASP A 116 -13.27 -5.37 -11.91
C ASP A 116 -13.58 -6.08 -10.58
N SER A 117 -13.87 -5.28 -9.55
CA SER A 117 -14.17 -5.82 -8.22
C SER A 117 -15.66 -6.14 -8.01
N GLY A 118 -16.53 -5.69 -8.92
CA GLY A 118 -17.99 -5.74 -8.76
C GLY A 118 -18.57 -4.63 -7.86
N VAL A 119 -17.73 -3.76 -7.30
CA VAL A 119 -18.17 -2.61 -6.48
C VAL A 119 -18.40 -1.39 -7.38
N GLU A 120 -19.53 -0.72 -7.20
CA GLU A 120 -19.84 0.56 -7.84
C GLU A 120 -20.11 1.63 -6.78
N VAL A 121 -19.51 2.81 -6.94
CA VAL A 121 -19.71 3.98 -6.08
C VAL A 121 -19.95 5.20 -6.95
N ASP A 122 -21.06 5.89 -6.76
CA ASP A 122 -21.44 7.10 -7.51
C ASP A 122 -21.30 6.93 -9.04
N GLY A 123 -21.72 5.76 -9.57
CA GLY A 123 -21.64 5.43 -10.99
C GLY A 123 -20.24 5.06 -11.51
N VAL A 124 -19.25 4.90 -10.63
CA VAL A 124 -17.88 4.48 -10.98
C VAL A 124 -17.66 3.04 -10.54
N ARG A 125 -17.34 2.17 -11.50
CA ARG A 125 -16.93 0.79 -11.22
C ARG A 125 -15.51 0.75 -10.70
N LEU A 126 -15.32 0.18 -9.52
CA LEU A 126 -14.03 0.10 -8.86
C LEU A 126 -13.31 -1.19 -9.27
N CYS A 127 -12.00 -1.09 -9.54
CA CYS A 127 -11.17 -2.29 -9.64
C CYS A 127 -10.75 -2.79 -8.25
N HIS A 128 -10.16 -3.98 -8.16
CA HIS A 128 -9.70 -4.52 -6.88
C HIS A 128 -8.64 -3.63 -6.20
N ASN A 129 -7.83 -2.89 -6.95
CA ASN A 129 -6.85 -1.95 -6.40
C ASN A 129 -7.54 -0.76 -5.74
N ASP A 130 -8.61 -0.25 -6.33
CA ASP A 130 -9.41 0.84 -5.74
C ASP A 130 -10.02 0.40 -4.41
N VAL A 131 -10.60 -0.80 -4.38
CA VAL A 131 -11.12 -1.41 -3.14
C VAL A 131 -10.01 -1.57 -2.10
N PHE A 132 -8.84 -2.08 -2.51
CA PHE A 132 -7.70 -2.25 -1.60
C PHE A 132 -7.19 -0.90 -1.05
N ARG A 133 -7.11 0.15 -1.89
CA ARG A 133 -6.72 1.50 -1.47
C ARG A 133 -7.65 2.05 -0.40
N VAL A 134 -8.98 1.91 -0.57
CA VAL A 134 -9.96 2.34 0.44
C VAL A 134 -9.72 1.64 1.77
N VAL A 135 -9.61 0.31 1.76
CA VAL A 135 -9.47 -0.44 3.02
C VAL A 135 -8.10 -0.22 3.66
N HIS A 136 -7.06 -0.03 2.86
CA HIS A 136 -5.73 0.34 3.37
C HIS A 136 -5.70 1.74 3.96
N ASP A 137 -6.35 2.72 3.33
CA ASP A 137 -6.46 4.07 3.88
C ASP A 137 -7.19 4.06 5.23
N VAL A 138 -8.29 3.31 5.34
CA VAL A 138 -9.04 3.23 6.59
C VAL A 138 -8.30 2.40 7.65
N PHE A 139 -7.97 1.15 7.35
CA PHE A 139 -7.42 0.22 8.34
C PHE A 139 -5.92 0.36 8.54
N GLY A 140 -5.18 0.96 7.61
CA GLY A 140 -3.75 1.24 7.75
C GLY A 140 -3.50 2.63 8.31
N HIS A 141 -4.01 3.67 7.64
CA HIS A 141 -3.70 5.05 8.01
C HIS A 141 -4.65 5.62 9.06
N VAL A 142 -5.97 5.59 8.83
CA VAL A 142 -6.96 6.23 9.72
C VAL A 142 -7.04 5.55 11.07
N ALA A 143 -7.13 4.22 11.10
CA ALA A 143 -7.32 3.44 12.32
C ALA A 143 -6.08 3.49 13.25
N PHE A 144 -4.87 3.49 12.67
CA PHE A 144 -3.63 3.39 13.43
C PHE A 144 -2.78 4.68 13.46
N ASP A 145 -3.32 5.78 12.96
CA ASP A 145 -2.63 7.09 12.91
C ASP A 145 -1.30 7.10 12.15
N GLN A 146 -1.21 6.31 11.07
CA GLN A 146 0.02 6.18 10.29
C GLN A 146 0.06 7.16 9.12
N GLY A 147 1.28 7.62 8.80
CA GLY A 147 1.53 8.58 7.71
C GLY A 147 1.88 7.95 6.36
N PHE A 148 1.95 8.76 5.30
CA PHE A 148 2.34 8.31 3.94
C PHE A 148 3.86 8.24 3.69
N GLY A 149 4.67 8.59 4.68
CA GLY A 149 6.13 8.44 4.59
C GLY A 149 6.55 6.98 4.78
N PRO A 150 7.80 6.60 4.46
CA PRO A 150 8.26 5.21 4.50
C PRO A 150 7.96 4.47 5.81
N ARG A 151 8.20 5.12 6.97
CA ARG A 151 7.89 4.53 8.28
C ARG A 151 6.39 4.29 8.46
N GLY A 152 5.57 5.26 8.05
CA GLY A 152 4.13 5.16 8.19
C GLY A 152 3.53 4.12 7.26
N GLU A 153 4.00 4.03 6.01
CA GLU A 153 3.59 3.00 5.05
C GLU A 153 3.96 1.59 5.53
N PHE A 154 5.17 1.41 6.07
CA PHE A 154 5.61 0.13 6.62
C PHE A 154 4.72 -0.29 7.80
N THR A 155 4.50 0.60 8.75
CA THR A 155 3.65 0.32 9.91
C THR A 155 2.19 0.09 9.51
N ALA A 156 1.63 0.94 8.64
CA ALA A 156 0.28 0.79 8.10
C ALA A 156 0.11 -0.56 7.40
N THR A 157 1.07 -0.94 6.56
CA THR A 157 1.06 -2.21 5.83
C THR A 157 1.20 -3.39 6.79
N TYR A 158 2.11 -3.34 7.75
CA TYR A 158 2.29 -4.41 8.73
C TYR A 158 1.04 -4.66 9.57
N LEU A 159 0.45 -3.59 10.11
CA LEU A 159 -0.77 -3.67 10.92
C LEU A 159 -1.98 -4.14 10.08
N HIS A 160 -2.14 -3.58 8.88
CA HIS A 160 -3.22 -3.97 7.97
C HIS A 160 -3.08 -5.42 7.50
N ALA A 161 -1.86 -5.89 7.21
CA ALA A 161 -1.59 -7.26 6.76
C ALA A 161 -1.98 -8.33 7.80
N ARG A 162 -2.05 -7.98 9.10
CA ARG A 162 -2.55 -8.87 10.16
C ARG A 162 -4.05 -9.15 10.06
N MET A 163 -4.78 -8.33 9.31
CA MET A 163 -6.21 -8.55 8.99
C MET A 163 -6.42 -9.47 7.79
N TYR A 164 -5.33 -9.95 7.17
CA TYR A 164 -5.36 -10.88 6.04
C TYR A 164 -4.83 -12.26 6.43
N PRO A 165 -5.30 -13.35 5.78
CA PRO A 165 -4.71 -14.66 5.96
C PRO A 165 -3.26 -14.66 5.46
N VAL A 166 -2.43 -15.55 6.02
CA VAL A 166 -1.02 -15.72 5.60
C VAL A 166 -0.89 -15.92 4.09
N SER A 167 -1.86 -16.60 3.47
CA SER A 167 -1.89 -16.86 2.03
C SER A 167 -1.98 -15.60 1.17
N ALA A 168 -2.41 -14.45 1.69
CA ALA A 168 -2.48 -13.18 0.94
C ALA A 168 -1.18 -12.36 1.01
N ARG A 169 -0.25 -12.69 1.90
CA ARG A 169 0.89 -11.84 2.25
C ARG A 169 1.88 -11.65 1.10
N SER A 170 2.03 -12.63 0.20
CA SER A 170 2.93 -12.51 -0.96
C SER A 170 2.49 -11.41 -1.91
N ALA A 171 1.24 -11.44 -2.36
CA ALA A 171 0.65 -10.40 -3.20
C ALA A 171 0.64 -9.05 -2.47
N LEU A 172 0.18 -8.99 -1.21
CA LEU A 172 0.15 -7.76 -0.43
C LEU A 172 1.53 -7.11 -0.30
N PHE A 173 2.58 -7.92 -0.09
CA PHE A 173 3.95 -7.43 0.00
C PHE A 173 4.42 -6.79 -1.32
N THR A 174 4.13 -7.42 -2.46
CA THR A 174 4.44 -6.87 -3.79
C THR A 174 3.68 -5.57 -4.05
N GLU A 175 2.38 -5.55 -3.78
CA GLU A 175 1.50 -4.40 -4.04
C GLU A 175 1.78 -3.21 -3.11
N GLN A 176 2.29 -3.45 -1.90
CA GLN A 176 2.62 -2.38 -0.95
C GLN A 176 4.12 -2.17 -0.76
N ILE A 177 4.79 -3.09 -0.06
CA ILE A 177 6.19 -2.87 0.33
C ILE A 177 7.11 -2.74 -0.90
N GLY A 178 6.89 -3.56 -1.93
CA GLY A 178 7.64 -3.45 -3.20
C GLY A 178 7.53 -2.06 -3.84
N GLN A 179 6.30 -1.60 -4.03
CA GLN A 179 6.00 -0.30 -4.63
C GLN A 179 6.46 0.88 -3.76
N VAL A 180 6.23 0.83 -2.45
CA VAL A 180 6.68 1.84 -1.48
C VAL A 180 8.21 1.95 -1.47
N CYS A 181 8.91 0.81 -1.42
CA CYS A 181 10.36 0.80 -1.47
C CYS A 181 10.87 1.36 -2.79
N TRP A 182 10.30 0.97 -3.92
CA TRP A 182 10.67 1.54 -5.21
C TRP A 182 10.43 3.06 -5.22
N PHE A 183 9.24 3.54 -4.83
CA PHE A 183 8.91 4.96 -4.84
C PHE A 183 9.82 5.83 -3.95
N PHE A 184 10.21 5.32 -2.78
CA PHE A 184 11.02 6.07 -1.81
C PHE A 184 12.53 5.83 -1.87
N PHE A 185 12.98 4.73 -2.47
CA PHE A 185 14.37 4.29 -2.45
C PHE A 185 14.87 3.72 -3.80
N GLY A 186 14.07 3.80 -4.86
CA GLY A 186 14.37 3.25 -6.18
C GLY A 186 15.50 3.96 -6.93
N PRO A 187 15.94 3.37 -8.06
CA PRO A 187 17.06 3.89 -8.84
C PRO A 187 16.88 5.33 -9.35
N HIS A 188 15.64 5.77 -9.57
CA HIS A 188 15.31 7.14 -10.01
C HIS A 188 15.66 8.22 -8.98
N LEU A 189 16.01 7.84 -7.75
CA LEU A 189 16.43 8.75 -6.68
C LEU A 189 17.95 8.72 -6.44
N ARG A 190 18.69 7.97 -7.26
CA ARG A 190 20.12 7.73 -7.08
C ARG A 190 20.91 8.44 -8.18
N ASP A 191 22.16 8.76 -7.88
CA ASP A 191 23.09 9.24 -8.90
C ASP A 191 23.60 8.10 -9.79
N ARG A 192 24.50 8.42 -10.73
CA ARG A 192 25.08 7.43 -11.66
C ARG A 192 25.94 6.38 -10.96
N SER A 193 26.40 6.64 -9.73
CA SER A 193 27.16 5.69 -8.92
C SER A 193 26.25 4.80 -8.05
N GLY A 194 24.93 5.03 -8.07
CA GLY A 194 23.96 4.29 -7.28
C GLY A 194 23.77 4.84 -5.87
N VAL A 195 24.29 6.02 -5.56
CA VAL A 195 24.13 6.65 -4.23
C VAL A 195 22.83 7.49 -4.20
N PRO A 196 21.96 7.34 -3.18
CA PRO A 196 20.76 8.16 -3.03
C PRO A 196 21.08 9.65 -2.92
N ARG A 197 20.36 10.48 -3.67
CA ARG A 197 20.50 11.94 -3.63
C ARG A 197 19.74 12.51 -2.43
N PRO A 198 20.39 13.29 -1.55
CA PRO A 198 19.71 13.91 -0.41
C PRO A 198 18.90 15.14 -0.82
N PRO A 199 17.91 15.58 -0.02
CA PRO A 199 17.27 16.86 -0.20
C PRO A 199 18.29 18.00 -0.28
N GLY A 200 18.18 18.86 -1.30
CA GLY A 200 19.12 19.95 -1.56
C GLY A 200 20.17 19.65 -2.65
N ASP A 201 20.33 18.38 -3.04
CA ASP A 201 21.07 18.01 -4.25
C ASP A 201 20.29 18.42 -5.51
N GLU A 202 20.97 18.90 -6.55
CA GLU A 202 20.36 19.36 -7.81
C GLU A 202 19.55 18.25 -8.51
N GLY A 203 19.99 17.00 -8.38
CA GLY A 203 19.28 15.84 -8.94
C GLY A 203 18.24 15.23 -8.00
N TYR A 204 17.98 15.83 -6.83
CA TYR A 204 16.96 15.32 -5.91
C TYR A 204 15.56 15.46 -6.49
N VAL A 205 14.79 14.37 -6.52
CA VAL A 205 13.40 14.37 -6.98
C VAL A 205 12.45 14.40 -5.78
N PRO A 206 11.73 15.53 -5.53
CA PRO A 206 10.72 15.61 -4.47
C PRO A 206 9.59 14.62 -4.71
N ALA A 207 8.97 14.08 -3.66
CA ALA A 207 7.93 13.06 -3.76
C ALA A 207 6.81 13.38 -4.77
N ARG A 208 6.34 14.62 -4.81
CA ARG A 208 5.30 15.09 -5.75
C ARG A 208 5.71 15.04 -7.23
N HIS A 209 6.99 14.91 -7.54
CA HIS A 209 7.53 14.83 -8.90
C HIS A 209 8.11 13.44 -9.21
N ARG A 210 8.02 12.49 -8.27
CA ARG A 210 8.54 11.14 -8.50
C ARG A 210 7.60 10.38 -9.44
N PRO A 211 8.13 9.56 -10.35
CA PRO A 211 7.31 8.61 -11.08
C PRO A 211 6.66 7.62 -10.11
N TYR A 212 5.50 7.11 -10.49
CA TYR A 212 4.90 5.96 -9.82
C TYR A 212 5.53 4.65 -10.32
N PRO A 213 5.67 3.63 -9.47
CA PRO A 213 6.19 2.34 -9.89
C PRO A 213 5.30 1.72 -10.96
N GLN A 214 5.92 1.04 -11.92
CA GLN A 214 5.21 0.15 -12.81
C GLN A 214 4.50 -0.95 -12.00
N PRO A 215 3.20 -1.20 -12.16
CA PRO A 215 2.55 -2.36 -11.55
C PRO A 215 3.16 -3.66 -12.08
N LYS A 216 3.50 -4.59 -11.18
CA LYS A 216 4.13 -5.87 -11.53
C LYS A 216 3.45 -7.02 -10.80
N VAL A 217 3.33 -8.16 -11.48
CA VAL A 217 2.79 -9.40 -10.93
C VAL A 217 3.92 -10.39 -10.74
N PHE A 218 4.52 -10.40 -9.56
CA PHE A 218 5.54 -11.37 -9.16
C PHE A 218 5.54 -11.55 -7.64
N ALA A 219 6.13 -12.65 -7.17
CA ALA A 219 6.34 -12.89 -5.74
C ALA A 219 7.78 -12.55 -5.36
N PHE A 220 7.96 -11.77 -4.29
CA PHE A 220 9.25 -11.67 -3.63
C PHE A 220 9.61 -13.02 -2.98
N ASP A 221 10.92 -13.32 -2.92
CA ASP A 221 11.42 -14.43 -2.12
C ASP A 221 10.94 -14.31 -0.67
N ARG A 222 10.58 -15.45 -0.07
CA ARG A 222 10.02 -15.52 1.28
C ARG A 222 10.91 -14.84 2.33
N ARG A 223 12.24 -14.87 2.16
CA ARG A 223 13.19 -14.21 3.06
C ARG A 223 12.93 -12.72 3.22
N TYR A 224 12.37 -12.05 2.20
CA TYR A 224 12.06 -10.62 2.26
C TYR A 224 10.84 -10.34 3.11
N LEU A 225 9.84 -11.20 3.05
CA LEU A 225 8.65 -11.11 3.90
C LEU A 225 9.01 -11.36 5.37
N ASP A 226 9.87 -12.36 5.63
CA ASP A 226 10.31 -12.68 6.98
C ASP A 226 11.19 -11.55 7.55
N ARG A 227 12.11 -10.99 6.74
CA ARG A 227 12.91 -9.81 7.11
C ARG A 227 12.04 -8.59 7.41
N PHE A 228 11.00 -8.35 6.60
CA PHE A 228 10.06 -7.25 6.86
C PHE A 228 9.34 -7.43 8.19
N GLY A 229 8.85 -8.64 8.49
CA GLY A 229 8.24 -8.94 9.78
C GLY A 229 9.18 -8.68 10.96
N ALA A 230 10.47 -9.03 10.80
CA ALA A 230 11.51 -8.80 11.80
C ALA A 230 11.93 -7.32 11.98
N LEU A 231 11.43 -6.39 11.17
CA LEU A 231 11.66 -4.95 11.40
C LEU A 231 10.82 -4.39 12.55
N PHE A 232 9.79 -5.11 12.99
CA PHE A 232 8.84 -4.67 14.00
C PHE A 232 9.12 -5.37 15.33
N THR A 233 9.21 -4.59 16.40
CA THR A 233 9.23 -5.14 17.76
C THR A 233 7.80 -5.26 18.28
N THR A 234 7.53 -6.38 18.92
CA THR A 234 6.27 -6.72 19.58
C THR A 234 6.50 -6.97 21.07
N GLU A 235 5.46 -6.93 21.90
CA GLU A 235 5.59 -7.24 23.33
C GLU A 235 6.21 -8.63 23.59
N GLU A 236 5.95 -9.62 22.71
CA GLU A 236 6.50 -10.97 22.81
C GLU A 236 8.01 -11.06 22.49
N SER A 237 8.57 -10.03 21.84
CA SER A 237 9.97 -10.00 21.38
C SER A 237 10.89 -9.14 22.25
N ARG A 238 10.41 -8.70 23.42
CA ARG A 238 11.15 -7.90 24.40
C ARG A 238 11.75 -8.81 25.48
#